data_AF-A0A6A3IAT7-F1
#
_entry.id   AF-A0A6A3IAT7-F1
#
_cell.length_a   1.000
_cell.length_b   1.000
_cell.length_c   1.000
_cell.angle_alpha   90.00
_cell.angle_beta   90.00
_cell.angle_gamma   90.00
#
_symmetry.space_group_name_H-M   'P 1'
#
loop_
_entity.id
_entity.type
_entity.pdbx_description
1 polymer ?
#
loop_
_entity_poly.entity_id
_entity_poly.type
_entity_poly.pdbx_seq_one_letter_code
_entity_poly.pdbx_strand_id
1 'polypeptide(L)' 'MVILYNLVPISLYVSLDIIKMLQTNRITSNVNMSYEGTHAVARTSELDEELGQVEYVFSDKTDTLVCNVMEF' A
#
# COMPACT_ATOMS: atom_id res chain seq x y z
N MET A 1 39.14 -0.69 10.33
CA MET A 1 38.15 -0.05 9.44
C MET A 1 37.43 -1.04 8.50
N VAL A 2 37.35 -2.34 8.85
CA VAL A 2 36.59 -3.36 8.07
C VAL A 2 35.39 -3.89 8.87
N ILE A 3 35.44 -3.80 10.21
CA ILE A 3 34.43 -4.35 11.12
C ILE A 3 33.09 -3.57 11.05
N LEU A 4 33.11 -2.27 10.72
CA LEU A 4 31.89 -1.45 10.59
C LEU A 4 31.04 -1.83 9.36
N TYR A 5 31.62 -2.43 8.32
CA TYR A 5 30.88 -2.79 7.09
C TYR A 5 29.87 -3.93 7.30
N ASN A 6 30.01 -4.70 8.38
CA ASN A 6 29.05 -5.73 8.77
C ASN A 6 27.94 -5.22 9.69
N LEU A 7 27.95 -3.95 10.10
CA LEU A 7 26.97 -3.42 11.04
C LEU A 7 25.57 -3.30 10.42
N VAL A 8 25.51 -2.97 9.12
CA VAL A 8 24.27 -2.99 8.34
C VAL A 8 24.40 -4.09 7.28
N PRO A 9 23.72 -5.23 7.47
CA PRO A 9 23.87 -6.33 6.54
C PRO A 9 23.16 -5.99 5.23
N ILE A 10 23.82 -6.25 4.10
CA ILE A 10 23.26 -6.06 2.75
C ILE A 10 21.97 -6.89 2.58
N SER A 11 21.86 -8.02 3.28
CA SER A 11 20.66 -8.85 3.30
C SER A 11 19.44 -8.16 3.93
N LEU A 12 19.62 -7.13 4.77
CA LEU A 12 18.51 -6.38 5.36
C LEU A 12 17.68 -5.69 4.27
N TYR A 13 18.34 -4.99 3.34
CA TYR A 13 17.67 -4.27 2.26
C TYR A 13 16.84 -5.21 1.38
N VAL A 14 17.46 -6.30 0.92
CA VAL A 14 16.79 -7.31 0.09
C VAL A 14 15.64 -7.97 0.85
N SER A 15 15.79 -8.22 2.15
CA SER A 15 14.72 -8.80 2.97
C SER A 15 13.52 -7.86 3.10
N LEU A 16 13.76 -6.55 3.27
CA LEU A 16 12.71 -5.54 3.33
C LEU A 16 11.95 -5.45 2.00
N ASP A 17 12.65 -5.46 0.86
CA ASP A 17 12.01 -5.42 -0.46
C ASP A 17 11.09 -6.65 -0.69
N ILE A 18 11.53 -7.83 -0.27
CA ILE A 18 10.72 -9.06 -0.35
C ILE A 18 9.47 -8.94 0.53
N ILE A 19 9.58 -8.42 1.75
CA ILE A 19 8.45 -8.23 2.66
C ILE A 19 7.42 -7.28 2.03
N LYS A 20 7.86 -6.13 1.51
CA LYS A 20 7.00 -5.14 0.84
C LYS A 20 6.28 -5.74 -0.36
N MET A 21 6.98 -6.55 -1.16
CA MET A 21 6.38 -7.26 -2.29
C MET A 21 5.31 -8.25 -1.83
N LEU A 22 5.56 -9.01 -0.76
CA LEU A 22 4.58 -9.95 -0.21
C LEU A 22 3.35 -9.23 0.34
N GLN A 23 3.51 -8.11 1.04
CA GLN A 23 2.39 -7.33 1.57
C GLN A 23 1.51 -6.74 0.45
N THR A 24 2.13 -6.15 -0.57
CA THR A 24 1.45 -5.63 -1.78
C THR A 24 0.61 -6.71 -2.46
N ASN A 25 1.16 -7.92 -2.59
CA ASN A 25 0.43 -9.07 -3.14
C ASN A 25 -0.77 -9.47 -2.28
N ARG A 26 -0.65 -9.39 -0.95
CA ARG A 26 -1.77 -9.69 -0.04
C ARG A 26 -2.89 -8.67 -0.13
N ILE A 27 -2.57 -7.38 -0.29
CA ILE A 27 -3.56 -6.32 -0.51
C ILE A 27 -4.32 -6.56 -1.81
N THR A 28 -3.57 -6.85 -2.87
CA THR A 28 -4.16 -7.06 -4.21
C THR A 28 -5.02 -8.33 -4.28
N SER A 29 -4.64 -9.38 -3.56
CA SER A 29 -5.40 -10.64 -3.48
C SER A 29 -6.54 -10.61 -2.45
N ASN A 30 -6.78 -9.49 -1.76
CA ASN A 30 -7.77 -9.45 -0.69
C ASN A 30 -9.20 -9.43 -1.25
N VAL A 31 -10.03 -10.38 -0.81
CA VAL A 31 -11.44 -10.51 -1.24
C VAL A 31 -12.31 -9.40 -0.65
N ASN A 32 -11.99 -8.89 0.54
CA ASN A 32 -12.76 -7.83 1.20
C ASN A 32 -12.57 -6.46 0.54
N MET A 33 -11.53 -6.30 -0.28
CA MET A 33 -11.25 -5.05 -1.03
C MET A 33 -11.60 -5.19 -2.51
N SER A 34 -12.65 -5.97 -2.81
CA SER A 34 -13.17 -6.15 -4.16
C SER A 34 -14.56 -5.54 -4.28
N TYR A 35 -14.79 -4.75 -5.33
CA TYR A 35 -16.10 -4.18 -5.67
C TYR A 35 -16.45 -4.55 -7.12
N GLU A 36 -17.60 -5.20 -7.31
CA GLU A 36 -18.11 -5.62 -8.64
C GLU A 36 -17.08 -6.37 -9.52
N GLY A 37 -16.25 -7.22 -8.90
CA GLY A 37 -15.22 -8.00 -9.61
C GLY A 37 -13.92 -7.25 -9.87
N THR A 38 -13.80 -5.99 -9.43
CA THR A 38 -12.56 -5.22 -9.45
C THR A 38 -11.90 -5.26 -8.07
N HIS A 39 -10.72 -5.88 -7.99
CA HIS A 39 -9.89 -5.89 -6.78
C HIS A 39 -9.11 -4.57 -6.62
N ALA A 40 -8.85 -4.17 -5.38
CA ALA A 40 -7.89 -3.11 -5.08
C ALA A 40 -6.51 -3.50 -5.62
N VAL A 41 -5.84 -2.58 -6.31
CA VAL A 41 -4.51 -2.83 -6.89
C VAL A 41 -3.50 -1.92 -6.23
N ALA A 42 -2.55 -2.51 -5.50
CA ALA A 42 -1.43 -1.77 -4.95
C ALA A 42 -0.35 -1.60 -6.04
N ARG A 43 -0.18 -0.37 -6.53
CA ARG A 43 0.73 -0.06 -7.66
C ARG A 43 2.17 0.21 -7.23
N THR A 44 2.38 0.57 -5.96
CA THR A 44 3.67 0.96 -5.42
C THR A 44 3.87 0.27 -4.07
N SER A 45 4.80 -0.68 -4.01
CA SER A 45 5.08 -1.47 -2.79
C SER A 45 5.82 -0.70 -1.70
N GLU A 46 6.45 0.43 -2.04
CA GLU A 46 7.17 1.26 -1.08
C GLU A 46 6.24 2.02 -0.13
N LEU A 47 5.02 2.34 -0.58
CA LEU A 47 4.06 3.17 0.14
C LEU A 47 3.24 2.40 1.19
N ASP A 48 3.37 1.08 1.25
CA ASP A 48 2.53 0.26 2.13
C ASP A 48 2.75 0.58 3.62
N GLU A 49 3.99 0.89 4.00
CA GLU A 49 4.32 1.31 5.36
C GLU A 49 3.79 2.72 5.67
N GLU A 50 3.77 3.62 4.68
CA GLU A 50 3.24 4.97 4.82
C GLU A 50 1.72 4.98 5.02
N LEU A 51 1.00 4.02 4.41
CA LEU A 51 -0.45 3.86 4.61
C LEU A 51 -0.81 3.65 6.09
N GLY A 52 0.06 2.99 6.87
CA GLY A 52 -0.14 2.79 8.31
C GLY A 52 0.10 4.04 9.17
N GLN A 53 0.65 5.11 8.59
CA GLN A 53 1.01 6.35 9.26
C GLN A 53 0.19 7.57 8.79
N VAL A 54 -0.80 7.35 7.92
CA VAL A 54 -1.63 8.44 7.39
C VAL A 54 -2.45 9.10 8.51
N GLU A 55 -2.24 10.41 8.71
CA GLU A 55 -3.01 11.22 9.66
C GLU A 55 -4.13 12.03 8.98
N TYR A 56 -3.93 12.40 7.71
CA TYR A 56 -4.87 13.22 6.95
C TYR A 56 -5.26 12.54 5.65
N VAL A 57 -6.57 12.47 5.38
CA VAL A 57 -7.11 12.00 4.10
C VAL A 57 -7.77 13.17 3.41
N PHE A 58 -7.24 13.57 2.26
CA PHE A 58 -7.89 14.54 1.39
C PHE A 58 -8.80 13.79 0.42
N SER A 59 -10.10 14.04 0.50
CA SER A 59 -11.10 13.42 -0.36
C SER A 59 -11.75 14.43 -1.28
N ASP A 60 -11.93 14.05 -2.55
CA ASP A 60 -12.75 14.82 -3.47
C ASP A 60 -14.24 14.59 -3.16
N LYS A 61 -15.09 15.57 -3.47
CA LYS A 61 -16.53 15.48 -3.22
C LYS A 61 -17.22 14.62 -4.27
N THR A 62 -17.02 14.95 -5.54
CA THR A 62 -17.74 14.32 -6.66
C THR A 62 -17.12 12.98 -6.99
N ASP A 63 -17.94 11.98 -7.28
CA ASP A 63 -17.55 10.61 -7.64
C ASP A 63 -16.73 9.83 -6.59
N THR A 64 -16.31 10.46 -5.50
CA THR A 64 -15.69 9.81 -4.33
C THR A 64 -16.66 9.74 -3.14
N LEU A 65 -17.24 10.88 -2.73
CA LEU A 65 -18.20 10.91 -1.60
C LEU A 65 -19.65 10.81 -2.06
N VAL A 66 -19.97 11.29 -3.25
CA VAL A 66 -21.33 11.23 -3.80
C VAL A 66 -21.34 10.48 -5.12
N CYS A 67 -22.31 9.59 -5.30
CA CYS A 67 -22.47 8.78 -6.52
C CYS A 67 -23.06 9.57 -7.70
N ASN A 68 -23.05 10.90 -7.66
CA ASN A 68 -23.63 11.80 -8.67
C ASN A 68 -25.05 11.41 -9.12
N VAL A 69 -25.85 10.87 -8.19
CA VAL A 69 -27.28 10.57 -8.36
C VAL A 69 -28.07 11.55 -7.50
N MET A 70 -29.04 12.23 -8.11
CA MET A 70 -29.89 13.21 -7.45
C MET A 70 -31.32 12.64 -7.39
N GLU A 71 -31.81 12.38 -6.18
CA GLU A 71 -33.19 11.97 -5.93
C GLU A 71 -34.04 13.20 -5.55
N PHE A 72 -35.28 13.25 -6.02
CA PHE A 72 -36.22 14.37 -5.85
C PHE A 72 -37.31 14.04 -4.83
#